data_AF-A0A6N8FV99-F1
#
_entry.id   AF-A0A6N8FV99-F1
#
_cell.length_a   1.000
_cell.length_b   1.000
_cell.length_c   1.000
_cell.angle_alpha   90.00
_cell.angle_beta   90.00
_cell.angle_gamma   90.00
#
_symmetry.space_group_name_H-M   'P 1'
#
loop_
_entity.id
_entity.type
_entity.pdbx_description
1 polymer ?
#
loop_
_entity_poly.entity_id
_entity_poly.type
_entity_poly.pdbx_seq_one_letter_code
_entity_poly.pdbx_strand_id
1 'polypeptide(L)'
;MSAIAQTSSQLAISYPLLPDDFPLPDDPVENTDQPLLAAALRQPLTAFPNLMQDALVVSNFALCAAIEERIICKAPDWMYVRPVKPWQSSQARRSYTPNTEGTVPQVVMEFLSATYGEEYSVEFTEGVGKWFFYEQVIQVPRYIIFRPDTGRIEVYALESRRYQLELPNASERYWIPGLELFLGVWEGTHEGRTGYWLRWWNAQGELLLWSEERAEQERQRAERLAERLRQLGVDPEV
;
A
#
# COMPACT_ATOMS: atom_id res chain seq x y z
N MET A 1 36.02 -24.86 -50.04
CA MET A 1 35.88 -23.62 -49.25
C MET A 1 34.69 -22.84 -49.81
N SER A 2 33.66 -22.60 -49.01
CA SER A 2 32.68 -21.53 -49.27
C SER A 2 32.18 -21.07 -47.92
N ALA A 3 32.68 -19.92 -47.49
CA ALA A 3 32.21 -19.21 -46.31
C ALA A 3 30.90 -18.51 -46.67
N ILE A 4 29.81 -18.88 -46.01
CA ILE A 4 28.56 -18.15 -46.07
C ILE A 4 28.77 -16.87 -45.24
N ALA A 5 28.80 -15.73 -45.91
CA ALA A 5 28.83 -14.43 -45.25
C ALA A 5 27.48 -14.20 -44.57
N GLN A 6 27.45 -14.23 -43.24
CA GLN A 6 26.30 -13.76 -42.46
C GLN A 6 26.28 -12.23 -42.52
N THR A 7 25.36 -11.69 -43.32
CA THR A 7 25.00 -10.27 -43.28
C THR A 7 24.24 -9.99 -41.98
N SER A 8 24.94 -9.39 -41.02
CA SER A 8 24.34 -8.76 -39.85
C SER A 8 23.50 -7.57 -40.32
N SER A 9 22.19 -7.76 -40.52
CA SER A 9 21.26 -6.65 -40.73
C SER A 9 21.24 -5.80 -39.45
N GLN A 10 21.76 -4.57 -39.52
CA GLN A 10 21.64 -3.60 -38.44
C GLN A 10 20.15 -3.35 -38.18
N LEU A 11 19.70 -3.65 -36.96
CA LEU A 11 18.34 -3.34 -36.53
C LEU A 11 18.16 -1.82 -36.51
N ALA A 12 17.14 -1.33 -37.20
CA ALA A 12 16.74 0.08 -37.12
C ALA A 12 15.99 0.29 -35.80
N ILE A 13 16.69 0.77 -34.78
CA ILE A 13 16.14 1.05 -33.45
C ILE A 13 15.60 2.49 -33.42
N SER A 14 14.37 2.67 -32.93
CA SER A 14 13.78 3.98 -32.65
C SER A 14 13.12 3.96 -31.26
N TYR A 15 13.04 5.12 -30.61
CA TYR A 15 12.55 5.27 -29.23
C TYR A 15 11.34 6.23 -29.21
N PRO A 16 10.16 5.80 -29.70
CA PRO A 16 8.96 6.62 -29.66
C PRO A 16 8.46 6.78 -28.22
N LEU A 17 7.83 7.92 -27.92
CA LEU A 17 7.01 8.05 -26.72
C LEU A 17 5.80 7.11 -26.87
N LEU A 18 5.54 6.26 -25.88
CA LEU A 18 4.34 5.42 -25.88
C LEU A 18 3.11 6.29 -25.57
N PRO A 19 1.96 6.06 -26.22
CA PRO A 19 0.68 6.63 -25.80
C PRO A 19 0.34 6.27 -24.34
N ASP A 20 -0.40 7.12 -23.63
CA ASP A 20 -0.79 6.92 -22.22
C ASP A 20 -1.63 5.64 -22.01
N ASP A 21 -2.33 5.17 -23.05
CA ASP A 21 -3.20 4.00 -23.07
C ASP A 21 -2.56 2.76 -23.72
N PHE A 22 -1.24 2.77 -23.93
CA PHE A 22 -0.54 1.65 -24.56
C PHE A 22 -0.61 0.39 -23.66
N PRO A 23 -1.13 -0.76 -24.16
CA PRO A 23 -1.21 -1.99 -23.39
C PRO A 23 0.20 -2.58 -23.22
N LEU A 24 0.69 -2.59 -21.99
CA LEU A 24 1.96 -3.24 -21.62
C LEU A 24 1.71 -4.73 -21.38
N PRO A 25 2.66 -5.63 -21.74
CA PRO A 25 2.50 -7.06 -21.49
C PRO A 25 2.40 -7.38 -19.99
N ASP A 26 1.59 -8.39 -19.64
CA ASP A 26 1.13 -8.75 -18.27
C ASP A 26 2.22 -9.19 -17.25
N ASP A 27 3.50 -9.05 -17.59
CA ASP A 27 4.62 -9.23 -16.63
C ASP A 27 4.98 -7.86 -16.02
N PRO A 28 5.14 -7.75 -14.69
CA PRO A 28 4.76 -6.56 -13.94
C PRO A 28 5.68 -5.38 -14.25
N VAL A 29 5.15 -4.43 -15.00
CA VAL A 29 5.63 -3.05 -14.97
C VAL A 29 4.82 -2.35 -13.88
N GLU A 30 5.36 -2.33 -12.65
CA GLU A 30 4.84 -1.46 -11.60
C GLU A 30 4.81 -0.03 -12.14
N ASN A 31 3.70 0.69 -11.95
CA ASN A 31 3.68 2.10 -12.27
C ASN A 31 4.49 2.87 -11.22
N THR A 32 4.92 4.08 -11.55
CA THR A 32 5.73 4.91 -10.64
C THR A 32 5.00 5.32 -9.35
N ASP A 33 3.67 5.20 -9.33
CA ASP A 33 2.81 5.69 -8.27
C ASP A 33 2.60 4.65 -7.15
N GLN A 34 2.47 3.37 -7.48
CA GLN A 34 2.18 2.31 -6.51
C GLN A 34 3.19 2.25 -5.35
N PRO A 35 4.52 2.27 -5.59
CA PRO A 35 5.50 2.32 -4.51
C PRO A 35 5.34 3.56 -3.62
N LEU A 36 5.05 4.73 -4.19
CA LEU A 36 4.85 5.98 -3.45
C LEU A 36 3.59 5.91 -2.57
N LEU A 37 2.48 5.41 -3.11
CA LEU A 37 1.22 5.24 -2.38
C LEU A 37 1.40 4.26 -1.19
N ALA A 38 2.09 3.14 -1.42
CA ALA A 38 2.37 2.17 -0.37
C ALA A 38 3.30 2.74 0.72
N ALA A 39 4.35 3.47 0.32
CA ALA A 39 5.27 4.13 1.24
C ALA A 39 4.54 5.17 2.11
N ALA A 40 3.68 5.99 1.49
CA ALA A 40 2.89 7.02 2.17
C ALA A 40 1.99 6.46 3.28
N LEU A 41 1.51 5.21 3.15
CA LEU A 41 0.73 4.53 4.18
C LEU A 41 1.60 3.91 5.28
N ARG A 42 2.74 3.32 4.92
CA ARG A 42 3.63 2.65 5.89
C ARG A 42 4.38 3.65 6.76
N GLN A 43 4.86 4.72 6.15
CA GLN A 43 5.81 5.64 6.76
C GLN A 43 5.28 6.29 8.04
N PRO A 44 4.05 6.82 8.12
CA PRO A 44 3.55 7.43 9.34
C PRO A 44 3.48 6.46 10.53
N LEU A 45 3.18 5.17 10.26
CA LEU A 45 3.06 4.13 11.29
C LEU A 45 4.38 3.89 12.04
N THR A 46 5.53 4.19 11.42
CA THR A 46 6.86 4.01 12.02
C THR A 46 7.10 4.88 13.25
N ALA A 47 6.37 5.99 13.40
CA ALA A 47 6.45 6.82 14.61
C ALA A 47 5.62 6.27 15.78
N PHE A 48 4.88 5.19 15.57
CA PHE A 48 4.03 4.55 16.56
C PHE A 48 4.53 3.11 16.77
N PRO A 49 5.52 2.88 17.66
CA PRO A 49 6.09 1.56 17.88
C PRO A 49 5.04 0.50 18.24
N ASN A 50 3.99 0.92 18.94
CA ASN A 50 2.86 0.08 19.28
C ASN A 50 2.05 -0.40 18.07
N LEU A 51 2.15 0.21 16.89
CA LEU A 51 1.53 -0.28 15.65
C LEU A 51 2.48 -1.20 14.86
N MET A 52 3.79 -1.02 15.03
CA MET A 52 4.83 -1.78 14.32
C MET A 52 5.27 -3.06 15.05
N GLN A 53 5.13 -3.11 16.37
CA GLN A 53 5.51 -4.26 17.18
C GLN A 53 4.79 -5.54 16.73
N ASP A 54 5.53 -6.62 16.47
CA ASP A 54 4.98 -7.89 15.99
C ASP A 54 4.07 -7.76 14.75
N ALA A 55 4.24 -6.68 13.98
CA ALA A 55 3.45 -6.42 12.79
C ALA A 55 4.28 -6.68 11.53
N LEU A 56 3.60 -7.12 10.47
CA LEU A 56 4.12 -7.15 9.11
C LEU A 56 3.36 -6.11 8.29
N VAL A 57 4.07 -5.09 7.82
CA VAL A 57 3.56 -4.03 6.95
C VAL A 57 4.34 -4.06 5.64
N VAL A 58 3.70 -4.49 4.57
CA VAL A 58 4.37 -4.82 3.31
C VAL A 58 3.52 -4.43 2.10
N SER A 59 4.19 -4.26 0.97
CA SER A 59 3.61 -3.89 -0.33
C SER A 59 4.07 -4.86 -1.40
N ASN A 60 3.18 -5.17 -2.35
CA ASN A 60 3.41 -6.17 -3.41
C ASN A 60 4.05 -7.47 -2.86
N PHE A 61 3.48 -8.01 -1.78
CA PHE A 61 4.05 -9.13 -1.03
C PHE A 61 3.14 -10.35 -1.06
N ALA A 62 3.69 -11.52 -1.39
CA ALA A 62 2.89 -12.72 -1.61
C ALA A 62 2.16 -13.19 -0.33
N LEU A 63 0.84 -13.19 -0.38
CA LEU A 63 -0.07 -13.81 0.58
C LEU A 63 -0.52 -15.16 0.03
N CYS A 64 -0.20 -16.25 0.71
CA CYS A 64 -0.35 -17.60 0.18
C CYS A 64 -1.27 -18.47 1.04
N ALA A 65 -1.98 -19.40 0.38
CA ALA A 65 -2.73 -20.48 0.99
C ALA A 65 -2.72 -21.72 0.08
N ALA A 66 -3.03 -22.88 0.65
CA ALA A 66 -3.22 -24.10 -0.13
C ALA A 66 -4.73 -24.36 -0.34
N ILE A 67 -5.13 -24.63 -1.58
CA ILE A 67 -6.49 -25.05 -1.95
C ILE A 67 -6.34 -26.36 -2.72
N GLU A 68 -6.94 -27.44 -2.22
CA GLU A 68 -6.84 -28.78 -2.84
C GLU A 68 -5.38 -29.16 -3.17
N GLU A 69 -4.48 -28.97 -2.18
CA GLU A 69 -3.03 -29.24 -2.29
C GLU A 69 -2.25 -28.34 -3.28
N ARG A 70 -2.91 -27.42 -3.99
CA ARG A 70 -2.26 -26.40 -4.83
C ARG A 70 -1.99 -25.14 -4.02
N ILE A 71 -0.75 -24.67 -4.04
CA ILE A 71 -0.38 -23.37 -3.45
C ILE A 71 -0.85 -22.26 -4.39
N ILE A 72 -1.68 -21.36 -3.87
CA ILE A 72 -2.13 -20.16 -4.54
C ILE A 72 -1.64 -18.97 -3.74
N CYS A 73 -1.03 -18.01 -4.42
CA CYS A 73 -0.58 -16.76 -3.84
C CYS A 73 -1.18 -15.58 -4.60
N LYS A 74 -1.58 -14.54 -3.85
CA LYS A 74 -1.94 -13.23 -4.38
C LYS A 74 -1.08 -12.17 -3.68
N ALA A 75 -0.70 -11.12 -4.39
CA ALA A 75 0.10 -10.03 -3.85
C ALA A 75 -0.77 -8.76 -3.83
N PRO A 76 -1.30 -8.35 -2.66
CA PRO A 76 -1.93 -7.04 -2.53
C PRO A 76 -0.88 -5.94 -2.61
N ASP A 77 -1.27 -4.78 -3.13
CA ASP A 77 -0.41 -3.59 -3.19
C ASP A 77 -0.01 -3.11 -1.80
N TRP A 78 -0.86 -3.34 -0.80
CA TRP A 78 -0.53 -3.08 0.60
C TRP A 78 -1.25 -4.06 1.53
N MET A 79 -0.55 -4.55 2.56
CA MET A 79 -1.21 -5.31 3.63
C MET A 79 -0.60 -5.06 5.01
N TYR A 80 -1.47 -5.20 6.01
CA TYR A 80 -1.10 -5.14 7.43
C TYR A 80 -1.53 -6.40 8.15
N VAL A 81 -0.58 -7.05 8.83
CA VAL A 81 -0.81 -8.23 9.65
C VAL A 81 -0.26 -8.00 11.04
N ARG A 82 -1.06 -8.27 12.07
CA ARG A 82 -0.59 -8.26 13.46
C ARG A 82 -1.51 -9.11 14.36
N PRO A 83 -0.95 -9.96 15.25
CA PRO A 83 0.47 -10.29 15.38
C PRO A 83 0.95 -11.28 14.30
N VAL A 84 2.24 -11.18 13.94
CA VAL A 84 2.98 -12.20 13.18
C VAL A 84 3.98 -12.92 14.08
N LYS A 85 4.26 -14.19 13.78
CA LYS A 85 5.34 -14.93 14.44
C LYS A 85 6.69 -14.31 14.06
N PRO A 86 7.68 -14.28 14.97
CA PRO A 86 9.03 -13.82 14.65
C PRO A 86 9.60 -14.57 13.45
N TRP A 87 10.23 -13.83 12.54
CA TRP A 87 10.90 -14.43 11.40
C TRP A 87 12.26 -15.00 11.83
N GLN A 88 12.40 -16.33 11.80
CA GLN A 88 13.57 -17.02 12.32
C GLN A 88 14.64 -17.33 11.27
N SER A 89 14.37 -17.05 9.99
CA SER A 89 15.33 -17.29 8.90
C SER A 89 16.29 -16.11 8.73
N SER A 90 17.54 -16.41 8.39
CA SER A 90 18.52 -15.41 7.96
C SER A 90 18.25 -14.86 6.55
N GLN A 91 17.39 -15.52 5.78
CA GLN A 91 16.97 -15.05 4.47
C GLN A 91 15.83 -14.05 4.58
N ALA A 92 15.70 -13.17 3.58
CA ALA A 92 14.55 -12.29 3.49
C ALA A 92 13.25 -13.10 3.45
N ARG A 93 12.23 -12.61 4.17
CA ARG A 93 10.88 -13.15 4.07
C ARG A 93 10.33 -12.85 2.67
N ARG A 94 9.78 -13.86 1.98
CA ARG A 94 9.30 -13.72 0.59
C ARG A 94 7.78 -13.85 0.44
N SER A 95 7.12 -14.42 1.44
CA SER A 95 5.68 -14.62 1.46
C SER A 95 5.14 -14.66 2.90
N TYR A 96 3.83 -14.61 3.00
CA TYR A 96 3.06 -14.72 4.23
C TYR A 96 1.98 -15.79 4.08
N THR A 97 1.93 -16.73 5.01
CA THR A 97 0.91 -17.78 5.10
C THR A 97 0.19 -17.67 6.45
N PRO A 98 -1.07 -17.20 6.48
CA PRO A 98 -1.86 -17.11 7.71
C PRO A 98 -2.00 -18.47 8.41
N ASN A 99 -2.26 -18.44 9.71
CA ASN A 99 -2.28 -19.59 10.64
C ASN A 99 -0.91 -20.26 10.86
N THR A 100 -0.09 -20.39 9.82
CA THR A 100 1.28 -20.90 9.91
C THR A 100 2.23 -19.84 10.48
N GLU A 101 2.20 -18.63 9.95
CA GLU A 101 3.14 -17.56 10.30
C GLU A 101 2.53 -16.44 11.16
N GLY A 102 1.28 -16.58 11.57
CA GLY A 102 0.58 -15.63 12.42
C GLY A 102 -0.91 -15.55 12.10
N THR A 103 -1.50 -14.39 12.38
CA THR A 103 -2.92 -14.11 12.15
C THR A 103 -3.25 -13.84 10.68
N VAL A 104 -4.53 -13.84 10.32
CA VAL A 104 -4.94 -13.32 9.01
C VAL A 104 -4.59 -11.83 8.91
N PRO A 105 -4.25 -11.32 7.71
CA PRO A 105 -4.13 -9.87 7.51
C PRO A 105 -5.40 -9.18 7.99
N GLN A 106 -5.25 -8.04 8.67
CA GLN A 106 -6.39 -7.27 9.14
C GLN A 106 -6.99 -6.46 7.99
N VAL A 107 -6.11 -5.98 7.10
CA VAL A 107 -6.48 -5.24 5.90
C VAL A 107 -5.54 -5.60 4.75
N VAL A 108 -6.12 -5.71 3.55
CA VAL A 108 -5.39 -5.73 2.27
C VAL A 108 -5.97 -4.65 1.36
N MET A 109 -5.10 -4.01 0.57
CA MET A 109 -5.46 -2.90 -0.31
C MET A 109 -4.95 -3.13 -1.73
N GLU A 110 -5.69 -2.64 -2.71
CA GLU A 110 -5.34 -2.62 -4.14
C GLU A 110 -5.48 -1.20 -4.68
N PHE A 111 -4.51 -0.76 -5.47
CA PHE A 111 -4.42 0.56 -6.09
C PHE A 111 -4.62 0.41 -7.60
N LEU A 112 -5.81 0.79 -8.08
CA LEU A 112 -6.20 0.61 -9.48
C LEU A 112 -6.02 1.89 -10.30
N SER A 113 -5.35 1.82 -11.45
CA SER A 113 -5.30 2.91 -12.43
C SER A 113 -6.57 2.99 -13.28
N ALA A 114 -6.82 4.14 -13.93
CA ALA A 114 -7.97 4.34 -14.81
C ALA A 114 -7.98 3.44 -16.07
N THR A 115 -6.81 3.04 -16.57
CA THR A 115 -6.65 2.11 -17.70
C THR A 115 -6.95 0.65 -17.34
N TYR A 116 -7.06 0.33 -16.05
CA TYR A 116 -7.60 -0.92 -15.52
C TYR A 116 -9.14 -0.95 -15.67
N GLY A 117 -9.62 -0.57 -16.85
CA GLY A 117 -11.00 -0.18 -17.17
C GLY A 117 -11.95 -1.34 -17.52
N GLU A 118 -11.48 -2.59 -17.48
CA GLU A 118 -12.33 -3.78 -17.68
C GLU A 118 -12.13 -4.86 -16.59
N GLU A 119 -11.16 -4.69 -15.69
CA GLU A 119 -10.79 -5.64 -14.63
C GLU A 119 -11.62 -5.51 -13.34
N TYR A 120 -12.93 -5.45 -13.50
CA TYR A 120 -13.79 -6.30 -12.67
C TYR A 120 -13.97 -7.70 -13.30
N SER A 121 -13.32 -7.97 -14.44
CA SER A 121 -12.98 -9.33 -14.82
C SER A 121 -11.93 -9.86 -13.84
N VAL A 122 -12.39 -10.74 -12.98
CA VAL A 122 -11.64 -11.85 -12.37
C VAL A 122 -10.42 -12.21 -13.22
N GLU A 123 -9.27 -11.55 -13.08
CA GLU A 123 -8.14 -11.91 -13.91
C GLU A 123 -7.56 -13.24 -13.44
N PHE A 124 -7.75 -14.17 -14.35
CA PHE A 124 -7.68 -15.60 -14.23
C PHE A 124 -6.21 -16.00 -14.27
N THR A 125 -5.52 -15.86 -13.13
CA THR A 125 -4.46 -16.84 -12.82
C THR A 125 -5.18 -18.12 -12.36
N GLU A 126 -5.44 -19.00 -13.32
CA GLU A 126 -6.09 -20.32 -13.18
C GLU A 126 -6.99 -20.51 -11.94
N GLY A 127 -8.21 -19.98 -12.01
CA GLY A 127 -9.35 -20.45 -11.22
C GLY A 127 -9.74 -19.65 -9.97
N VAL A 128 -8.85 -18.83 -9.38
CA VAL A 128 -9.17 -18.07 -8.16
C VAL A 128 -8.75 -16.60 -8.27
N GLY A 129 -9.74 -15.69 -8.39
CA GLY A 129 -9.52 -14.24 -8.41
C GLY A 129 -9.19 -13.65 -7.03
N LYS A 130 -8.60 -12.43 -7.01
CA LYS A 130 -8.23 -11.70 -5.77
C LYS A 130 -9.40 -11.56 -4.79
N TRP A 131 -10.58 -11.17 -5.29
CA TRP A 131 -11.79 -11.04 -4.47
C TRP A 131 -12.12 -12.34 -3.72
N PHE A 132 -12.29 -13.45 -4.44
CA PHE A 132 -12.59 -14.75 -3.85
C PHE A 132 -11.48 -15.20 -2.89
N PHE A 133 -10.22 -14.98 -3.26
CA PHE A 133 -9.09 -15.34 -2.42
C PHE A 133 -9.12 -14.62 -1.08
N TYR A 134 -9.31 -13.30 -1.07
CA TYR A 134 -9.37 -12.54 0.18
C TYR A 134 -10.65 -12.81 0.97
N GLU A 135 -11.81 -12.97 0.30
CA GLU A 135 -13.12 -13.14 0.94
C GLU A 135 -13.34 -14.57 1.48
N GLN A 136 -13.15 -15.58 0.63
CA GLN A 136 -13.55 -16.96 0.90
C GLN A 136 -12.39 -17.84 1.40
N VAL A 137 -11.17 -17.57 0.94
CA VAL A 137 -10.00 -18.39 1.29
C VAL A 137 -9.32 -17.85 2.55
N ILE A 138 -8.84 -16.61 2.49
CA ILE A 138 -8.11 -15.99 3.60
C ILE A 138 -9.05 -15.40 4.66
N GLN A 139 -10.22 -14.91 4.25
CA GLN A 139 -11.18 -14.21 5.12
C GLN A 139 -10.55 -12.96 5.77
N VAL A 140 -9.97 -12.09 4.95
CA VAL A 140 -9.40 -10.80 5.40
C VAL A 140 -10.54 -9.91 5.93
N PRO A 141 -10.46 -9.33 7.14
CA PRO A 141 -11.55 -8.53 7.70
C PRO A 141 -11.88 -7.24 6.92
N ARG A 142 -10.88 -6.61 6.29
CA ARG A 142 -11.04 -5.41 5.47
C ARG A 142 -10.34 -5.54 4.12
N TYR A 143 -11.10 -5.32 3.06
CA TYR A 143 -10.56 -5.24 1.70
C TYR A 143 -10.82 -3.85 1.12
N ILE A 144 -9.77 -3.19 0.63
CA ILE A 144 -9.85 -1.80 0.21
C ILE A 144 -9.40 -1.67 -1.24
N ILE A 145 -10.20 -0.99 -2.04
CA ILE A 145 -9.85 -0.62 -3.41
C ILE A 145 -9.74 0.90 -3.46
N PHE A 146 -8.61 1.39 -3.95
CA PHE A 146 -8.36 2.82 -4.11
C PHE A 146 -7.99 3.16 -5.56
N ARG A 147 -8.61 4.20 -6.09
CA ARG A 147 -8.36 4.73 -7.43
C ARG A 147 -7.63 6.07 -7.33
N PRO A 148 -6.28 6.09 -7.35
CA PRO A 148 -5.49 7.31 -7.19
C PRO A 148 -5.82 8.44 -8.17
N ASP A 149 -6.32 8.12 -9.36
CA ASP A 149 -6.65 9.12 -10.40
C ASP A 149 -7.93 9.91 -10.08
N THR A 150 -8.84 9.31 -9.31
CA THR A 150 -10.17 9.88 -9.01
C THR A 150 -10.38 10.17 -7.53
N GLY A 151 -9.49 9.68 -6.67
CA GLY A 151 -9.67 9.73 -5.22
C GLY A 151 -10.76 8.79 -4.70
N ARG A 152 -11.35 7.94 -5.55
CA ARG A 152 -12.39 7.00 -5.12
C ARG A 152 -11.78 5.90 -4.26
N ILE A 153 -12.39 5.68 -3.10
CA ILE A 153 -12.09 4.58 -2.19
C ILE A 153 -13.34 3.74 -1.99
N GLU A 154 -13.17 2.42 -2.01
CA GLU A 154 -14.19 1.44 -1.66
C GLU A 154 -13.63 0.56 -0.55
N VAL A 155 -14.35 0.46 0.56
CA VAL A 155 -13.95 -0.36 1.70
C VAL A 155 -14.99 -1.44 1.90
N TYR A 156 -14.54 -2.69 1.97
CA TYR A 156 -15.38 -3.84 2.18
C TYR A 156 -15.07 -4.50 3.52
N ALA A 157 -16.11 -4.65 4.33
CA ALA A 157 -16.07 -5.35 5.60
C ALA A 157 -16.48 -6.80 5.41
N LEU A 158 -15.70 -7.74 5.95
CA LEU A 158 -16.12 -9.14 5.95
C LEU A 158 -17.15 -9.39 7.04
N GLU A 159 -18.39 -9.68 6.64
CA GLU A 159 -19.51 -9.97 7.52
C GLU A 159 -20.15 -11.30 7.12
N SER A 160 -20.31 -12.23 8.06
CA SER A 160 -20.89 -13.56 7.78
C SER A 160 -20.24 -14.26 6.57
N ARG A 161 -18.91 -14.13 6.43
CA ARG A 161 -18.08 -14.64 5.32
C ARG A 161 -18.34 -14.04 3.94
N ARG A 162 -18.96 -12.86 3.87
CA ARG A 162 -19.14 -12.11 2.63
C ARG A 162 -18.74 -10.67 2.83
N TYR A 163 -18.11 -10.09 1.82
CA TYR A 163 -17.80 -8.67 1.82
C TYR A 163 -19.08 -7.85 1.65
N GLN A 164 -19.25 -6.89 2.55
CA GLN A 164 -20.27 -5.86 2.50
C GLN A 164 -19.57 -4.52 2.30
N LEU A 165 -20.12 -3.68 1.43
CA LEU A 165 -19.60 -2.32 1.24
C LEU A 165 -19.82 -1.54 2.54
N GLU A 166 -18.74 -1.06 3.12
CA GLU A 166 -18.74 -0.17 4.28
C GLU A 166 -18.93 1.28 3.80
N LEU A 167 -19.70 2.06 4.55
CA LEU A 167 -19.87 3.50 4.30
C LEU A 167 -18.92 4.30 5.21
N PRO A 168 -18.36 5.41 4.73
CA PRO A 168 -17.49 6.22 5.56
C PRO A 168 -18.29 6.93 6.66
N ASN A 169 -17.57 7.41 7.67
CA ASN A 169 -18.13 8.30 8.68
C ASN A 169 -18.41 9.71 8.13
N ALA A 170 -18.92 10.59 8.99
CA ALA A 170 -19.25 11.99 8.64
C ALA A 170 -18.04 12.83 8.18
N SER A 171 -16.82 12.37 8.39
CA SER A 171 -15.58 13.00 7.91
C SER A 171 -15.01 12.31 6.67
N GLU A 172 -15.79 11.46 6.00
CA GLU A 172 -15.41 10.68 4.82
C GLU A 172 -14.25 9.69 5.08
N ARG A 173 -14.20 9.12 6.28
CA ARG A 173 -13.14 8.17 6.70
C ARG A 173 -13.71 6.84 7.17
N TYR A 174 -12.91 5.79 7.02
CA TYR A 174 -13.26 4.41 7.37
C TYR A 174 -12.43 3.95 8.55
N TRP A 175 -13.07 3.32 9.54
CA TRP A 175 -12.34 2.75 10.66
C TRP A 175 -11.71 1.43 10.24
N ILE A 176 -10.41 1.24 10.52
CA ILE A 176 -9.70 -0.01 10.25
C ILE A 176 -9.40 -0.73 11.58
N PRO A 177 -10.22 -1.72 11.97
CA PRO A 177 -10.01 -2.47 13.20
C PRO A 177 -8.66 -3.16 13.23
N GLY A 178 -8.03 -3.17 14.41
CA GLY A 178 -6.72 -3.77 14.69
C GLY A 178 -5.52 -2.88 14.36
N LEU A 179 -5.66 -1.92 13.44
CA LEU A 179 -4.79 -0.73 13.37
C LEU A 179 -5.25 0.36 14.35
N GLU A 180 -6.55 0.39 14.66
CA GLU A 180 -7.18 1.42 15.49
C GLU A 180 -6.97 2.83 14.90
N LEU A 181 -7.06 2.92 13.57
CA LEU A 181 -6.90 4.15 12.80
C LEU A 181 -8.06 4.30 11.81
N PHE A 182 -8.37 5.56 11.49
CA PHE A 182 -9.19 5.92 10.36
C PHE A 182 -8.35 6.03 9.09
N LEU A 183 -8.82 5.44 7.99
CA LEU A 183 -8.31 5.63 6.64
C LEU A 183 -9.17 6.64 5.90
N GLY A 184 -8.56 7.58 5.19
CA GLY A 184 -9.27 8.56 4.36
C GLY A 184 -8.44 9.04 3.19
N VAL A 185 -9.08 9.79 2.31
CA VAL A 185 -8.45 10.36 1.12
C VAL A 185 -8.01 11.79 1.40
N TRP A 186 -6.82 12.14 0.91
CA TRP A 186 -6.28 13.50 0.94
C TRP A 186 -5.73 13.85 -0.44
N GLU A 187 -5.98 15.07 -0.91
CA GLU A 187 -5.48 15.58 -2.18
C GLU A 187 -4.32 16.55 -1.94
N GLY A 188 -3.21 16.34 -2.65
CA GLY A 188 -2.08 17.27 -2.63
C GLY A 188 -0.80 16.65 -3.17
N THR A 189 0.33 17.26 -2.84
CA THR A 189 1.64 16.89 -3.37
C THR A 189 2.52 16.25 -2.30
N HIS A 190 3.08 15.08 -2.61
CA HIS A 190 4.06 14.37 -1.77
C HIS A 190 5.03 13.58 -2.65
N GLU A 191 6.32 13.58 -2.29
CA GLU A 191 7.40 12.92 -3.05
C GLU A 191 7.35 13.17 -4.57
N GLY A 192 7.01 14.40 -4.98
CA GLY A 192 6.97 14.80 -6.39
C GLY A 192 5.70 14.37 -7.15
N ARG A 193 4.84 13.55 -6.55
CA ARG A 193 3.52 13.19 -7.10
C ARG A 193 2.45 14.15 -6.57
N THR A 194 1.56 14.61 -7.44
CA THR A 194 0.39 15.43 -7.09
C THR A 194 -0.88 14.68 -7.43
N GLY A 195 -1.82 14.59 -6.48
CA GLY A 195 -3.10 13.93 -6.68
C GLY A 195 -3.67 13.40 -5.37
N TYR A 196 -4.47 12.34 -5.46
CA TYR A 196 -5.10 11.73 -4.29
C TYR A 196 -4.18 10.71 -3.62
N TRP A 197 -4.23 10.69 -2.30
CA TRP A 197 -3.46 9.83 -1.40
C TRP A 197 -4.37 9.23 -0.35
N LEU A 198 -4.05 8.01 0.09
CA LEU A 198 -4.60 7.47 1.31
C LEU A 198 -3.76 7.90 2.51
N ARG A 199 -4.42 8.32 3.59
CA ARG A 199 -3.76 8.72 4.84
C ARG A 199 -4.45 8.18 6.08
N TRP A 200 -3.72 8.20 7.20
CA TRP A 200 -4.16 7.68 8.48
C TRP A 200 -4.52 8.81 9.45
N TRP A 201 -5.62 8.66 10.17
CA TRP A 201 -5.98 9.50 11.32
C TRP A 201 -6.14 8.63 12.56
N ASN A 202 -5.73 9.12 13.73
CA ASN A 202 -5.95 8.42 14.98
C ASN A 202 -7.44 8.50 15.42
N ALA A 203 -7.77 7.81 16.52
CA ALA A 203 -9.13 7.80 17.08
C ALA A 203 -9.62 9.19 17.51
N GLN A 204 -8.72 10.14 17.76
CA GLN A 204 -9.03 11.54 18.09
C GLN A 204 -9.27 12.40 16.84
N GLY A 205 -9.11 11.84 15.65
CA GLY A 205 -9.28 12.55 14.39
C GLY A 205 -8.05 13.35 13.95
N GLU A 206 -6.89 13.14 14.58
CA GLU A 206 -5.62 13.79 14.25
C GLU A 206 -4.90 13.02 13.14
N LEU A 207 -4.37 13.74 12.15
CA LEU A 207 -3.65 13.14 11.02
C LEU A 207 -2.29 12.60 11.47
N LEU A 208 -1.98 11.36 11.10
CA LEU A 208 -0.63 10.81 11.24
C LEU A 208 0.25 11.40 10.15
N LEU A 209 1.04 12.38 10.55
CA LEU A 209 1.95 13.12 9.69
C LEU A 209 3.06 12.23 9.11
N TRP A 210 3.46 12.54 7.89
CA TRP A 210 4.67 12.04 7.25
C TRP A 210 5.89 12.65 7.95
N SER A 211 7.08 12.13 7.66
CA SER A 211 8.30 12.48 8.42
C SER A 211 8.72 13.91 8.15
N GLU A 212 8.55 14.36 6.91
CA GLU A 212 8.86 15.73 6.49
C GLU A 212 7.91 16.71 7.18
N GLU A 213 6.61 16.38 7.26
CA GLU A 213 5.60 17.17 7.96
C GLU A 213 5.88 17.23 9.47
N ARG A 214 6.29 16.11 10.08
CA ARG A 214 6.71 16.08 11.50
C ARG A 214 7.96 16.91 11.74
N ALA A 215 8.98 16.75 10.90
CA ALA A 215 10.22 17.49 11.02
C ALA A 215 9.98 19.00 10.90
N GLU A 216 9.12 19.41 9.97
CA GLU A 216 8.69 20.80 9.82
C GLU A 216 7.94 21.28 11.07
N GLN A 217 6.99 20.49 11.59
CA GLN A 217 6.24 20.86 12.79
C GLN A 217 7.15 21.03 14.01
N GLU A 218 8.11 20.13 14.21
CA GLU A 218 9.09 20.20 15.30
C GLU A 218 10.05 21.39 15.11
N ARG A 219 10.50 21.68 13.88
CA ARG A 219 11.31 22.87 13.60
C ARG A 219 10.57 24.15 13.99
N GLN A 220 9.32 24.29 13.55
CA GLN A 220 8.51 25.46 13.89
C GLN A 220 8.21 25.57 15.40
N ARG A 221 8.06 24.43 16.10
CA ARG A 221 7.91 24.41 17.57
C ARG A 221 9.19 24.91 18.24
N ALA A 222 10.34 24.39 17.83
CA ALA A 222 11.65 24.80 18.36
C ALA A 222 11.90 26.29 18.13
N GLU A 223 11.61 26.81 16.93
CA GLU A 223 11.74 28.24 16.61
C GLU A 223 10.86 29.12 17.51
N ARG A 224 9.58 28.73 17.72
CA ARG A 224 8.66 29.46 18.62
C ARG A 224 9.11 29.42 20.07
N LEU A 225 9.62 28.29 20.54
CA LEU A 225 10.15 28.14 21.89
C LEU A 225 11.42 28.96 22.09
N ALA A 226 12.35 28.93 21.14
CA ALA A 226 13.57 29.72 21.15
C ALA A 226 13.26 31.22 21.20
N GLU A 227 12.28 31.68 20.42
CA GLU A 227 11.84 33.07 20.46
C GLU A 227 11.25 33.46 21.82
N ARG A 228 10.45 32.58 22.42
CA ARG A 228 9.90 32.82 23.76
C ARG A 228 10.97 32.83 24.84
N LEU A 229 12.01 31.99 24.73
CA LEU A 229 13.14 31.98 25.65
C LEU A 229 13.96 33.28 25.53
N ARG A 230 14.22 33.74 24.29
CA ARG A 230 14.87 35.03 24.04
C ARG A 230 14.10 36.20 24.68
N GLN A 231 12.77 36.21 24.58
CA GLN A 231 11.92 37.21 25.24
C GLN A 231 11.99 37.16 26.76
N LEU A 232 12.27 36.00 27.35
CA LEU A 232 12.48 35.80 28.79
C LEU A 232 13.93 36.03 29.23
N GLY A 233 14.82 36.44 28.31
CA GLY A 233 16.24 36.67 28.58
C GLY A 233 17.06 35.40 28.77
N VAL A 234 16.54 34.24 28.35
CA VAL A 234 17.25 32.96 28.36
C VAL A 234 17.79 32.69 26.97
N ASP A 235 19.08 32.36 26.88
CA ASP A 235 19.70 31.95 25.63
C ASP A 235 19.26 30.50 25.29
N PRO A 236 18.56 30.27 24.16
CA PRO A 236 18.07 28.95 23.79
C PRO A 236 19.15 27.99 23.27
N GLU A 237 20.40 28.43 23.07
CA GLU A 237 21.50 27.60 22.54
C GLU A 237 22.56 27.21 23.59
N VAL A 238 22.34 27.54 24.86
CA VAL A 238 23.27 27.29 25.98
C VAL A 238 23.01 25.96 26.69
#